data_AF-A0AAJ3DNE5-F1
#
_entry.id   AF-A0AAJ3DNE5-F1
#
_cell.length_a   1.000
_cell.length_b   1.000
_cell.length_c   1.000
_cell.angle_alpha   90.00
_cell.angle_beta   90.00
_cell.angle_gamma   90.00
#
_symmetry.space_group_name_H-M   'P 1'
#
loop_
_entity.id
_entity.type
_entity.pdbx_description
1 polymer ?
#
loop_
_entity_poly.entity_id
_entity_poly.type
_entity_poly.pdbx_seq_one_letter_code
_entity_poly.pdbx_strand_id
1 'polypeptide(L)'
;MAQEAVGRPLPPDLRAWWLYADGARFGPHVGDSGWLIPPGFVPYSIAEALKIRRLWMDVAREIGPLEQLEAFVDAENNRPAGTACHTWLPAWMPVATNHGGGNLFVDLRGGPQYGCVMEFYRDAGALAEPAWNDVAAMLYDIADRLTENEAQLDQAGLLYWQ
;
A
#
# COMPACT_ATOMS: atom_id res chain seq x y z
N MET A 1 18.38 -2.94 0.29
CA MET A 1 17.42 -2.74 -0.83
C MET A 1 16.01 -3.12 -0.39
N ALA A 2 14.93 -2.56 -0.96
CA ALA A 2 13.57 -2.78 -0.45
C ALA A 2 13.14 -4.26 -0.34
N GLN A 3 13.62 -5.10 -1.26
CA GLN A 3 13.46 -6.56 -1.22
C GLN A 3 14.08 -7.21 0.03
N GLU A 4 15.26 -6.75 0.46
CA GLU A 4 15.93 -7.25 1.66
C GLU A 4 15.13 -6.91 2.93
N ALA A 5 14.46 -5.76 2.95
CA ALA A 5 13.67 -5.33 4.10
C ALA A 5 12.45 -6.23 4.36
N VAL A 6 11.91 -6.85 3.31
CA VAL A 6 10.79 -7.81 3.40
C VAL A 6 11.23 -9.27 3.37
N GLY A 7 12.50 -9.56 3.07
CA GLY A 7 13.04 -10.92 3.01
C GLY A 7 12.41 -11.80 1.91
N ARG A 8 11.74 -11.19 0.93
CA ARG A 8 10.99 -11.85 -0.15
C ARG A 8 11.19 -11.09 -1.45
N PRO A 9 11.12 -11.75 -2.63
CA PRO A 9 11.11 -11.05 -3.90
C PRO A 9 10.04 -9.96 -3.95
N LEU A 10 10.29 -8.89 -4.70
CA LEU A 10 9.24 -7.94 -5.04
C LEU A 10 8.57 -8.37 -6.35
N PRO A 11 7.23 -8.22 -6.47
CA PRO A 11 6.52 -8.39 -7.73
C PRO A 11 7.19 -7.59 -8.87
N PRO A 12 7.31 -8.15 -10.09
CA PRO A 12 8.01 -7.49 -11.19
C PRO A 12 7.44 -6.12 -11.56
N ASP A 13 6.12 -5.97 -11.49
CA ASP A 13 5.36 -4.75 -11.74
C ASP A 13 5.60 -3.68 -10.66
N LEU A 14 5.61 -4.04 -9.37
CA LEU A 14 5.99 -3.13 -8.28
C LEU A 14 7.41 -2.61 -8.50
N ARG A 15 8.34 -3.51 -8.83
CA ARG A 15 9.73 -3.12 -9.11
C ARG A 15 9.82 -2.21 -10.34
N ALA A 16 9.10 -2.52 -11.40
CA ALA A 16 9.08 -1.70 -12.62
C ALA A 16 8.54 -0.30 -12.33
N TRP A 17 7.44 -0.20 -11.58
CA TRP A 17 6.86 1.08 -11.19
C TRP A 17 7.85 1.92 -10.37
N TRP A 18 8.48 1.35 -9.35
CA TRP A 18 9.47 2.06 -8.53
C TRP A 18 10.75 2.45 -9.27
N LEU A 19 11.18 1.67 -10.26
CA LEU A 19 12.30 2.05 -11.12
C LEU A 19 11.96 3.21 -12.06
N TYR A 20 10.69 3.31 -12.45
CA TYR A 20 10.21 4.39 -13.31
C TYR A 20 9.89 5.67 -12.53
N ALA A 21 9.25 5.53 -11.37
CA ALA A 21 8.84 6.63 -10.51
C ALA A 21 9.06 6.27 -9.03
N ASP A 22 9.97 6.99 -8.37
CA ASP A 22 10.27 6.84 -6.94
C ASP A 22 9.30 7.71 -6.09
N GLY A 23 8.01 7.38 -6.18
CA GLY A 23 6.93 8.09 -5.49
C GLY A 23 6.52 9.42 -6.13
N ALA A 24 5.59 10.11 -5.49
CA ALA A 24 5.23 11.46 -5.88
C ALA A 24 6.23 12.47 -5.28
N ARG A 25 6.70 13.40 -6.09
CA ARG A 25 7.50 14.54 -5.59
C ARG A 25 6.55 15.61 -5.08
N PHE A 26 6.73 16.01 -3.82
CA PHE A 26 6.08 17.19 -3.29
C PHE A 26 6.73 18.44 -3.87
N GLY A 27 5.91 19.33 -4.42
CA GLY A 27 6.29 20.72 -4.63
C GLY A 27 6.41 21.47 -3.30
N PRO A 28 6.73 22.77 -3.34
CA PRO A 28 6.84 23.60 -2.13
C PRO A 28 5.55 23.70 -1.30
N HIS A 29 4.39 23.31 -1.83
CA HIS A 29 3.11 23.32 -1.11
C HIS A 29 2.55 21.91 -0.87
N VAL A 30 1.98 21.71 0.32
CA VAL A 30 1.21 20.51 0.67
C VAL A 30 -0.05 20.50 -0.22
N GLY A 31 -0.12 19.54 -1.14
CA GLY A 31 -1.17 19.45 -2.18
C GLY A 31 -0.65 19.54 -3.62
N ASP A 32 0.62 19.90 -3.83
CA ASP A 32 1.21 19.94 -5.18
C ASP A 32 1.41 18.55 -5.81
N SER A 33 1.45 17.51 -4.98
CA SER A 33 1.43 16.11 -5.38
C SER A 33 -0.03 15.68 -5.54
N GLY A 34 -0.50 15.58 -6.79
CA GLY A 34 -1.86 15.12 -7.06
C GLY A 34 -2.15 13.75 -6.42
N TRP A 35 -3.36 13.60 -5.86
CA TRP A 35 -3.87 12.33 -5.37
C TRP A 35 -4.27 11.43 -6.53
N LEU A 36 -3.25 10.85 -7.18
CA LEU A 36 -3.40 10.12 -8.44
C LEU A 36 -4.07 8.75 -8.27
N ILE A 37 -4.00 8.15 -7.09
CA ILE A 37 -4.57 6.83 -6.82
C ILE A 37 -5.86 7.00 -6.02
N PRO A 38 -7.06 6.79 -6.58
CA PRO A 38 -8.29 6.89 -5.80
C PRO A 38 -8.39 5.86 -4.68
N PRO A 39 -9.13 6.15 -3.59
CA PRO A 39 -9.90 7.38 -3.34
C PRO A 39 -9.11 8.47 -2.61
N GLY A 40 -7.84 8.72 -2.97
CA GLY A 40 -7.08 9.84 -2.40
C GLY A 40 -5.71 9.44 -1.86
N PHE A 41 -5.02 8.52 -2.52
CA PHE A 41 -3.70 8.04 -2.17
C PHE A 41 -2.61 8.69 -3.02
N VAL A 42 -1.50 8.99 -2.36
CA VAL A 42 -0.27 9.57 -2.91
C VAL A 42 0.83 8.52 -2.83
N PRO A 43 1.49 8.16 -3.95
CA PRO A 43 2.58 7.19 -3.97
C PRO A 43 3.73 7.58 -3.05
N TYR A 44 4.20 6.64 -2.23
CA TYR A 44 5.43 6.79 -1.46
C TYR A 44 6.66 6.68 -2.36
N SER A 45 7.71 7.45 -2.04
CA SER A 45 9.06 7.06 -2.45
C SER A 45 9.47 5.75 -1.77
N ILE A 46 10.42 5.02 -2.34
CA ILE A 46 10.98 3.79 -1.79
C ILE A 46 11.51 4.04 -0.37
N ALA A 47 12.16 5.19 -0.15
CA ALA A 47 12.70 5.55 1.16
C ALA A 47 11.58 5.75 2.19
N GLU A 48 10.48 6.41 1.81
CA GLU A 48 9.31 6.61 2.66
C GLU A 48 8.57 5.30 2.91
N ALA A 49 8.38 4.46 1.90
CA ALA A 49 7.78 3.13 2.04
C ALA A 49 8.50 2.31 3.11
N LEU A 50 9.84 2.29 3.07
CA LEU A 50 10.65 1.59 4.07
C LEU A 50 10.56 2.22 5.46
N LYS A 51 10.49 3.55 5.55
CA LYS A 51 10.31 4.27 6.82
C LYS A 51 8.95 3.94 7.44
N ILE A 52 7.89 4.01 6.65
CA ILE A 52 6.51 3.76 7.08
C ILE A 52 6.30 2.30 7.44
N ARG A 53 6.90 1.37 6.69
CA ARG A 53 6.89 -0.04 7.06
C ARG A 53 7.51 -0.28 8.43
N ARG A 54 8.68 0.32 8.71
CA ARG A 54 9.30 0.21 10.05
C ARG A 54 8.38 0.78 11.12
N LEU A 55 7.82 1.97 10.90
CA LEU A 55 6.88 2.60 11.82
C LEU A 55 5.70 1.68 12.15
N TRP A 56 5.07 1.07 11.14
CA TRP A 56 3.94 0.18 11.38
C TRP A 56 4.33 -1.13 12.06
N MET A 57 5.53 -1.66 11.80
CA MET A 57 6.08 -2.77 12.55
C MET A 57 6.32 -2.41 14.03
N ASP A 58 6.73 -1.18 14.31
CA ASP A 58 6.91 -0.69 15.68
C ASP A 58 5.55 -0.57 16.39
N VAL A 59 4.56 0.04 15.73
CA VAL A 59 3.19 0.17 16.23
C VAL A 59 2.54 -1.19 16.49
N ALA A 60 2.68 -2.15 15.56
CA ALA A 60 2.16 -3.51 15.74
C ALA A 60 2.76 -4.20 16.99
N ARG A 61 4.02 -3.91 17.31
CA ARG A 61 4.70 -4.41 18.52
C ARG A 61 4.23 -3.76 19.80
N GLU A 62 3.85 -2.49 19.76
CA GLU A 62 3.37 -1.76 20.94
C GLU A 62 1.91 -2.10 21.29
N ILE A 63 1.07 -2.38 20.29
CA ILE A 63 -0.36 -2.63 20.48
C ILE A 63 -0.67 -4.11 20.75
N GLY A 64 0.13 -5.02 20.21
CA GLY A 64 -0.10 -6.46 20.36
C GLY A 64 0.22 -6.97 21.76
N PRO A 65 -0.45 -8.04 22.24
CA PRO A 65 -0.07 -8.72 23.48
C PRO A 65 1.34 -9.31 23.31
N LEU A 66 2.33 -8.68 23.95
CA LEU A 66 3.76 -8.94 23.75
C LEU A 66 4.14 -10.43 23.89
N GLU A 67 3.48 -11.18 24.77
CA GLU A 67 3.79 -12.58 25.05
C GLU A 67 3.46 -13.54 23.89
N GLN A 68 2.54 -13.17 22.99
CA GLN A 68 2.09 -14.03 21.88
C GLN A 68 2.23 -13.38 20.50
N LEU A 69 2.78 -12.16 20.45
CA LEU A 69 2.83 -11.38 19.23
C LEU A 69 3.58 -12.09 18.10
N GLU A 70 4.73 -12.69 18.38
CA GLU A 70 5.53 -13.39 17.35
C GLU A 70 4.74 -14.56 16.74
N ALA A 71 4.17 -15.43 17.58
CA ALA A 71 3.36 -16.56 17.11
C ALA A 71 2.12 -16.10 16.32
N PHE A 72 1.48 -15.03 16.75
CA PHE A 72 0.36 -14.42 16.02
C PHE A 72 0.79 -13.88 14.65
N VAL A 73 1.87 -13.08 14.61
CA VAL A 73 2.40 -12.52 13.37
C VAL A 73 2.84 -13.61 12.39
N ASP A 74 3.47 -14.67 12.88
CA ASP A 74 3.86 -15.82 12.07
C ASP A 74 2.65 -16.56 11.51
N ALA A 75 1.61 -16.78 12.30
CA ALA A 75 0.37 -17.39 11.84
C ALA A 75 -0.29 -16.54 10.73
N GLU A 76 -0.40 -15.22 10.94
CA GLU A 76 -1.02 -14.30 9.99
C GLU A 76 -0.19 -14.10 8.70
N ASN A 77 1.15 -14.07 8.80
CA ASN A 77 2.05 -14.04 7.64
C ASN A 77 1.97 -15.30 6.78
N ASN A 78 1.56 -16.43 7.35
CA ASN A 78 1.39 -17.70 6.65
C ASN A 78 0.00 -17.88 6.02
N ARG A 79 -0.95 -16.98 6.30
CA ARG A 79 -2.22 -16.95 5.58
C ARG A 79 -2.01 -16.50 4.13
N PRO A 80 -2.87 -16.91 3.19
CA PRO A 80 -2.78 -16.46 1.81
C PRO A 80 -2.81 -14.93 1.69
N ALA A 81 -2.07 -14.39 0.72
CA ALA A 81 -2.18 -12.99 0.33
C ALA A 81 -3.64 -12.61 0.00
N GLY A 82 -4.00 -11.36 0.28
CA GLY A 82 -5.36 -10.86 0.13
C GLY A 82 -6.28 -11.11 1.33
N THR A 83 -5.85 -11.90 2.31
CA THR A 83 -6.69 -12.20 3.49
C THR A 83 -6.62 -11.11 4.55
N ALA A 84 -7.75 -10.80 5.20
CA ALA A 84 -7.82 -9.73 6.20
C ALA A 84 -6.91 -9.95 7.43
N CYS A 85 -6.33 -8.87 7.96
CA CYS A 85 -5.64 -8.85 9.26
C CYS A 85 -5.76 -7.48 9.95
N HIS A 86 -5.96 -7.49 11.27
CA HIS A 86 -6.20 -6.29 12.09
C HIS A 86 -4.94 -5.49 12.42
N THR A 87 -3.75 -6.04 12.16
CA THR A 87 -2.47 -5.39 12.45
C THR A 87 -1.56 -5.42 11.23
N TRP A 88 -0.51 -4.59 11.26
CA TRP A 88 0.47 -4.56 10.19
C TRP A 88 1.35 -5.82 10.20
N LEU A 89 1.49 -6.45 9.03
CA LEU A 89 2.31 -7.65 8.88
C LEU A 89 3.68 -7.37 8.25
N PRO A 90 4.76 -8.06 8.67
CA PRO A 90 6.07 -7.95 8.05
C PRO A 90 6.07 -8.24 6.55
N ALA A 91 5.19 -9.11 6.05
CA ALA A 91 5.09 -9.41 4.62
C ALA A 91 4.42 -8.29 3.79
N TRP A 92 3.98 -7.19 4.39
CA TRP A 92 3.35 -6.10 3.67
C TRP A 92 4.33 -4.97 3.34
N MET A 93 4.21 -4.44 2.12
CA MET A 93 5.00 -3.33 1.64
C MET A 93 4.09 -2.13 1.35
N PRO A 94 4.17 -1.01 2.10
CA PRO A 94 3.36 0.16 1.81
C PRO A 94 3.83 0.80 0.49
N VAL A 95 2.88 1.30 -0.29
CA VAL A 95 3.15 1.92 -1.60
C VAL A 95 2.52 3.29 -1.77
N ALA A 96 1.48 3.62 -0.99
CA ALA A 96 0.88 4.96 -1.02
C ALA A 96 0.20 5.32 0.30
N THR A 97 -0.09 6.61 0.50
CA THR A 97 -0.78 7.14 1.68
C THR A 97 -1.89 8.11 1.35
N ASN A 98 -2.93 8.13 2.17
CA ASN A 98 -3.93 9.19 2.13
C ASN A 98 -3.61 10.36 3.07
N HIS A 99 -2.43 10.37 3.72
CA HIS A 99 -2.01 11.31 4.77
C HIS A 99 -2.89 11.37 6.04
N GLY A 100 -4.03 10.67 6.06
CA GLY A 100 -4.94 10.52 7.19
C GLY A 100 -4.71 9.26 8.03
N GLY A 101 -3.63 8.51 7.77
CA GLY A 101 -3.32 7.25 8.46
C GLY A 101 -3.83 5.98 7.74
N GLY A 102 -4.37 6.13 6.53
CA GLY A 102 -4.59 5.04 5.58
C GLY A 102 -3.36 4.83 4.70
N ASN A 103 -3.10 3.57 4.35
CA ASN A 103 -2.02 3.14 3.48
C ASN A 103 -2.57 2.20 2.41
N LEU A 104 -2.12 2.36 1.17
CA LEU A 104 -2.13 1.26 0.22
C LEU A 104 -0.86 0.45 0.41
N PHE A 105 -0.98 -0.86 0.35
CA PHE A 105 0.14 -1.77 0.44
C PHE A 105 0.02 -2.91 -0.57
N VAL A 106 1.18 -3.45 -0.93
CA VAL A 106 1.32 -4.68 -1.69
C VAL A 106 1.51 -5.83 -0.71
N ASP A 107 0.68 -6.85 -0.82
CA ASP A 107 0.74 -8.04 0.01
C ASP A 107 1.73 -9.08 -0.55
N LEU A 108 2.80 -9.34 0.18
CA LEU A 108 3.86 -10.28 -0.23
C LEU A 108 3.77 -11.64 0.50
N ARG A 109 2.65 -11.93 1.17
CA ARG A 109 2.36 -13.28 1.67
C ARG A 109 2.21 -14.26 0.51
N GLY A 110 2.36 -15.56 0.79
CA GLY A 110 2.23 -16.57 -0.26
C GLY A 110 0.80 -16.72 -0.77
N GLY A 111 0.61 -17.46 -1.87
CA GLY A 111 -0.71 -17.81 -2.39
C GLY A 111 -1.07 -17.13 -3.71
N PRO A 112 -2.29 -17.38 -4.23
CA PRO A 112 -2.69 -16.96 -5.58
C PRO A 112 -2.76 -15.45 -5.81
N GLN A 113 -2.94 -14.67 -4.74
CA GLN A 113 -3.03 -13.21 -4.79
C GLN A 113 -1.73 -12.52 -4.34
N TYR A 114 -0.58 -13.22 -4.38
CA TYR A 114 0.71 -12.60 -4.10
C TYR A 114 0.93 -11.39 -5.01
N GLY A 115 1.19 -10.23 -4.40
CA GLY A 115 1.35 -8.96 -5.10
C GLY A 115 0.08 -8.10 -5.19
N CYS A 116 -1.05 -8.55 -4.66
CA CYS A 116 -2.28 -7.75 -4.66
C CYS A 116 -2.14 -6.46 -3.86
N VAL A 117 -2.91 -5.45 -4.26
CA VAL A 117 -2.94 -4.13 -3.63
C VAL A 117 -4.16 -4.05 -2.72
N MET A 118 -3.90 -3.69 -1.46
CA MET A 118 -4.91 -3.62 -0.41
C MET A 118 -4.81 -2.31 0.37
N GLU A 119 -5.89 -1.97 1.07
CA GLU A 119 -5.95 -0.84 1.99
C GLU A 119 -5.72 -1.30 3.43
N PHE A 120 -4.93 -0.51 4.17
CA PHE A 120 -4.74 -0.64 5.60
C PHE A 120 -5.09 0.68 6.27
N TYR A 121 -5.97 0.63 7.27
CA TYR A 121 -6.33 1.78 8.09
C TYR A 121 -5.86 1.59 9.52
N ARG A 122 -5.28 2.65 10.09
CA ARG A 122 -4.77 2.68 11.48
C ARG A 122 -5.74 2.13 12.52
N ASP A 123 -7.02 2.37 12.36
CA ASP A 123 -8.10 2.07 13.30
C ASP A 123 -8.85 0.76 13.02
N ALA A 124 -8.71 0.19 11.82
CA ALA A 124 -9.44 -1.01 11.41
C ALA A 124 -8.53 -2.19 11.03
N GLY A 125 -7.32 -1.91 10.53
CA GLY A 125 -6.45 -2.87 9.86
C GLY A 125 -6.71 -2.97 8.36
N ALA A 126 -6.33 -4.10 7.76
CA ALA A 126 -6.64 -4.44 6.38
C ALA A 126 -7.79 -5.45 6.36
N LEU A 127 -9.03 -4.97 6.18
CA LEU A 127 -10.24 -5.80 6.29
C LEU A 127 -11.03 -5.94 4.99
N ALA A 128 -10.76 -5.09 4.01
CA ALA A 128 -11.38 -5.17 2.69
C ALA A 128 -10.73 -6.27 1.85
N GLU A 129 -11.45 -6.73 0.83
CA GLU A 129 -10.87 -7.52 -0.26
C GLU A 129 -9.83 -6.67 -1.04
N PRO A 130 -8.93 -7.30 -1.80
CA PRO A 130 -7.99 -6.56 -2.63
C PRO A 130 -8.67 -5.58 -3.57
N ALA A 131 -8.17 -4.34 -3.59
CA ALA A 131 -8.64 -3.31 -4.51
C ALA A 131 -8.16 -3.60 -5.95
N TRP A 132 -6.94 -4.16 -6.09
CA TRP A 132 -6.40 -4.60 -7.37
C TRP A 132 -5.60 -5.90 -7.21
N ASN A 133 -5.59 -6.72 -8.27
CA ASN A 133 -4.87 -8.00 -8.29
C ASN A 133 -3.35 -7.83 -8.22
N ASP A 134 -2.82 -6.73 -8.75
CA ASP A 134 -1.41 -6.37 -8.74
C ASP A 134 -1.23 -4.85 -9.02
N VAL A 135 0.01 -4.36 -8.99
CA VAL A 135 0.33 -2.94 -9.21
C VAL A 135 0.08 -2.53 -10.66
N ALA A 136 0.34 -3.42 -11.62
CA ALA A 136 0.06 -3.13 -13.03
C ALA A 136 -1.44 -2.92 -13.25
N ALA A 137 -2.30 -3.76 -12.70
CA ALA A 137 -3.75 -3.64 -12.76
C ALA A 137 -4.24 -2.32 -12.13
N MET A 138 -3.67 -1.91 -11.00
CA MET A 138 -3.95 -0.60 -10.40
C MET A 138 -3.59 0.55 -11.36
N LEU A 139 -2.40 0.52 -11.97
CA LEU A 139 -1.97 1.58 -12.88
C LEU A 139 -2.78 1.61 -14.19
N TYR A 140 -3.14 0.45 -14.74
CA TYR A 140 -4.01 0.34 -15.91
C TYR A 140 -5.42 0.87 -15.62
N ASP A 141 -6.03 0.46 -14.50
CA ASP A 141 -7.35 0.94 -14.08
C ASP A 141 -7.39 2.47 -13.95
N ILE A 142 -6.35 3.07 -13.36
CA ILE A 142 -6.22 4.53 -13.28
C ILE A 142 -6.06 5.16 -14.67
N ALA A 143 -5.18 4.62 -15.51
CA ALA A 143 -4.90 5.16 -16.83
C ALA A 143 -6.12 5.07 -17.78
N ASP A 144 -6.83 3.95 -17.75
CA ASP A 144 -8.03 3.71 -18.56
C ASP A 144 -9.13 4.71 -18.17
N ARG A 145 -9.44 4.86 -16.87
CA ARG A 145 -10.45 5.81 -16.40
C ARG A 145 -10.10 7.27 -16.69
N LEU A 146 -8.82 7.64 -16.62
CA LEU A 146 -8.36 8.97 -17.04
C LEU A 146 -8.55 9.19 -18.55
N THR A 147 -8.34 8.15 -19.37
CA THR A 147 -8.46 8.22 -20.83
C THR A 147 -9.92 8.24 -21.29
N GLU A 148 -10.78 7.50 -20.60
CA GLU A 148 -12.22 7.37 -20.91
C GLU A 148 -13.07 8.51 -20.32
N ASN A 149 -12.43 9.48 -19.65
CA ASN A 149 -13.08 10.61 -18.99
C ASN A 149 -14.10 10.18 -17.91
N GLU A 150 -13.85 9.02 -17.30
CA GLU A 150 -14.57 8.48 -16.15
C GLU A 150 -14.01 9.01 -14.82
N ALA A 151 -13.03 9.91 -14.88
CA ALA A 151 -12.41 10.53 -13.73
C ALA A 151 -12.85 11.99 -13.57
N GLN A 152 -13.09 12.42 -12.33
CA GLN A 152 -13.34 13.81 -11.97
C GLN A 152 -12.36 14.27 -10.89
N LEU A 153 -12.06 15.57 -10.90
CA LEU A 153 -11.34 16.23 -9.82
C LEU A 153 -12.32 17.01 -8.96
N ASP A 154 -12.24 16.86 -7.64
CA ASP A 154 -12.92 17.79 -6.73
C ASP A 154 -12.19 19.15 -6.66
N GLN A 155 -12.74 20.08 -5.86
CA GLN A 155 -12.14 21.40 -5.67
C GLN A 155 -10.76 21.37 -5.00
N ALA A 156 -10.41 20.27 -4.33
CA ALA A 156 -9.12 20.05 -3.72
C ALA A 156 -8.13 19.35 -4.68
N GLY A 157 -8.57 18.89 -5.85
CA GLY A 157 -7.73 18.16 -6.80
C GLY A 157 -7.63 16.66 -6.49
N LEU A 158 -8.53 16.10 -5.68
CA LEU A 158 -8.63 14.65 -5.50
C LEU A 158 -9.33 14.02 -6.70
N LEU A 159 -8.78 12.91 -7.18
CA LEU A 159 -9.35 12.12 -8.26
C LEU A 159 -10.42 11.16 -7.73
N TYR A 160 -11.59 11.18 -8.35
CA TYR A 160 -12.69 10.24 -8.09
C TYR A 160 -13.22 9.65 -9.40
N TRP A 161 -13.82 8.47 -9.30
CA TRP A 161 -14.52 7.82 -10.40
C TRP A 161 -15.99 8.28 -10.46
N GLN A 162 -16.53 8.45 -11.66
CA GLN A 162 -17.95 8.78 -11.89
C GLN A 162 -18.89 7.62 -11.57
#